data_AF-A0A1J8Q477-F1
#
_entry.id   AF-A0A1J8Q477-F1
#
_cell.length_a   1.000
_cell.length_b   1.000
_cell.length_c   1.000
_cell.angle_alpha   90.00
_cell.angle_beta   90.00
_cell.angle_gamma   90.00
#
_symmetry.space_group_name_H-M   'P 1'
#
loop_
_entity.id
_entity.type
_entity.pdbx_description
1 polymer ?
#
loop_
_entity_poly.entity_id
_entity_poly.type
_entity_poly.pdbx_seq_one_letter_code
_entity_poly.pdbx_strand_id
1 'polypeptide(L)'
;MALSNWTTYLGRSTKLLRDSSVKILRMEGADAPSRAPLTLFRMNSQQDIDQFATGCDADIGGTSSVHLELDTSPERNKGSESPATGRFWGEMRLQVKPELQGRIRGGYAGFRSKPRPTLFGEMVDDVSNHQFLALRLRLGGDPRMRNSYFVNLQTDGPITTDLWQHRLYFQRNDGGWEDVFIPFENFILTNTGELVQHQIEMMRERIRTVGISLLGGNSGVSGSYDLGIDSIRAVNEEDVTRPPGK
;
A
#
# COMPACT_ATOMS: atom_id res chain seq x y z
N MET A 1 12.14 11.06 23.62
CA MET A 1 11.71 10.62 22.27
C MET A 1 12.81 10.69 21.19
N ALA A 2 13.85 11.52 21.29
CA ALA A 2 14.89 11.63 20.25
C ALA A 2 15.85 10.42 20.11
N LEU A 3 16.15 9.71 21.20
CA LEU A 3 17.12 8.59 21.20
C LEU A 3 16.62 7.34 20.45
N SER A 4 15.30 7.06 20.50
CA SER A 4 14.67 5.90 19.84
C SER A 4 14.69 6.00 18.30
N ASN A 5 14.54 7.23 17.79
CA ASN A 5 14.63 7.48 16.36
C ASN A 5 16.07 7.27 15.88
N TRP A 6 17.06 7.75 16.63
CA TRP A 6 18.48 7.59 16.32
C TRP A 6 18.93 6.13 16.24
N THR A 7 18.52 5.28 17.18
CA THR A 7 18.81 3.83 17.12
C THR A 7 18.19 3.18 15.89
N THR A 8 16.98 3.61 15.50
CA THR A 8 16.29 3.11 14.30
C THR A 8 17.00 3.57 13.02
N TYR A 9 17.45 4.83 12.96
CA TYR A 9 18.25 5.37 11.84
C TYR A 9 19.58 4.63 11.67
N LEU A 10 20.30 4.40 12.78
CA LEU A 10 21.57 3.67 12.77
C LEU A 10 21.36 2.22 12.34
N GLY A 11 20.33 1.54 12.87
CA GLY A 11 20.00 0.17 12.47
C GLY A 11 19.65 0.01 10.99
N ARG A 12 18.92 0.98 10.40
CA ARG A 12 18.65 0.99 8.95
C ARG A 12 19.91 1.27 8.13
N SER A 13 20.75 2.18 8.60
CA SER A 13 22.00 2.54 7.92
C SER A 13 23.01 1.38 7.93
N THR A 14 23.14 0.65 9.04
CA THR A 14 23.99 -0.55 9.11
C THR A 14 23.44 -1.68 8.24
N LYS A 15 22.11 -1.85 8.15
CA LYS A 15 21.49 -2.78 7.21
C LYS A 15 21.81 -2.42 5.76
N LEU A 16 21.63 -1.16 5.35
CA LEU A 16 21.99 -0.70 4.01
C LEU A 16 23.47 -0.94 3.68
N LEU A 17 24.38 -0.57 4.59
CA LEU A 17 25.82 -0.79 4.39
C LEU A 17 26.15 -2.28 4.27
N ARG A 18 25.51 -3.13 5.06
CA ARG A 18 25.67 -4.59 4.97
C ARG A 18 25.15 -5.11 3.63
N ASP A 19 23.95 -4.72 3.23
CA ASP A 19 23.33 -5.17 1.98
C ASP A 19 24.16 -4.69 0.77
N SER A 20 24.63 -3.45 0.77
CA SER A 20 25.55 -2.91 -0.23
C SER A 20 26.90 -3.64 -0.25
N SER A 21 27.46 -3.95 0.92
CA SER A 21 28.73 -4.69 1.02
C SER A 21 28.60 -6.12 0.51
N VAL A 22 27.48 -6.79 0.80
CA VAL A 22 27.17 -8.13 0.27
C VAL A 22 27.05 -8.09 -1.26
N LYS A 23 26.36 -7.09 -1.82
CA LYS A 23 26.26 -6.91 -3.28
C LYS A 23 27.63 -6.76 -3.95
N ILE A 24 28.53 -5.95 -3.37
CA ILE A 24 29.88 -5.72 -3.89
C ILE A 24 30.74 -7.00 -3.77
N LEU A 25 30.69 -7.68 -2.63
CA LEU A 25 31.43 -8.93 -2.40
C LEU A 25 31.00 -10.04 -3.35
N ARG A 26 29.72 -10.07 -3.73
CA ARG A 26 29.17 -11.03 -4.70
C ARG A 26 29.39 -10.64 -6.15
N MET A 27 30.00 -9.49 -6.43
CA MET A 27 30.15 -8.95 -7.78
C MET A 27 28.81 -8.84 -8.54
N GLU A 28 27.69 -8.65 -7.83
CA GLU A 28 26.32 -8.54 -8.39
C GLU A 28 26.13 -7.27 -9.28
N GLY A 29 27.20 -6.50 -9.53
CA GLY A 29 27.20 -5.36 -10.47
C GLY A 29 27.39 -5.76 -11.94
N ALA A 30 27.72 -7.03 -12.23
CA ALA A 30 27.86 -7.57 -13.59
C ALA A 30 26.71 -8.52 -14.00
N ASP A 31 25.86 -8.92 -13.05
CA ASP A 31 24.71 -9.78 -13.31
C ASP A 31 23.51 -8.96 -13.80
N ALA A 32 22.67 -9.57 -14.63
CA ALA A 32 21.40 -8.97 -15.00
C ALA A 32 20.57 -8.70 -13.72
N PRO A 33 19.86 -7.57 -13.64
CA PRO A 33 19.03 -7.25 -12.49
C PRO A 33 18.08 -8.42 -12.16
N SER A 34 17.98 -8.77 -10.87
CA SER A 34 17.14 -9.90 -10.46
C SER A 34 15.69 -9.66 -10.83
N ARG A 35 15.11 -10.60 -11.59
CA ARG A 35 13.69 -10.64 -11.96
C ARG A 35 12.83 -11.47 -11.01
N ALA A 36 13.44 -12.04 -9.96
CA ALA A 36 12.73 -12.87 -8.98
C ALA A 36 11.69 -12.03 -8.21
N PRO A 37 10.60 -12.65 -7.72
CA PRO A 37 9.59 -11.96 -6.91
C PRO A 37 10.20 -11.16 -5.77
N LEU A 38 9.93 -9.85 -5.75
CA LEU A 38 10.39 -8.95 -4.69
C LEU A 38 9.25 -8.74 -3.70
N THR A 39 9.46 -9.08 -2.43
CA THR A 39 8.49 -8.74 -1.38
C THR A 39 8.75 -7.34 -0.86
N LEU A 40 7.83 -6.42 -1.09
CA LEU A 40 7.92 -5.03 -0.63
C LEU A 40 7.50 -4.93 0.84
N PHE A 41 6.33 -5.49 1.16
CA PHE A 41 5.78 -5.49 2.51
C PHE A 41 5.07 -6.82 2.81
N ARG A 42 5.20 -7.26 4.06
CA ARG A 42 4.34 -8.27 4.70
C ARG A 42 3.56 -7.59 5.81
N MET A 43 2.48 -8.20 6.27
CA MET A 43 1.72 -7.75 7.44
C MET A 43 1.45 -8.91 8.39
N ASN A 44 2.48 -9.71 8.68
CA ASN A 44 2.32 -10.96 9.43
C ASN A 44 2.80 -10.87 10.88
N SER A 45 3.24 -9.69 11.32
CA SER A 45 3.67 -9.42 12.69
C SER A 45 3.30 -8.00 13.11
N GLN A 46 3.31 -7.74 14.42
CA GLN A 46 3.05 -6.38 14.93
C GLN A 46 4.10 -5.37 14.43
N GLN A 47 5.35 -5.81 14.31
CA GLN A 47 6.44 -4.98 13.77
C GLN A 47 6.18 -4.58 12.30
N ASP A 48 5.49 -5.42 11.55
CA ASP A 48 5.07 -5.09 10.19
C ASP A 48 3.98 -4.03 10.19
N ILE A 49 2.95 -4.19 11.03
CA ILE A 49 1.86 -3.21 11.16
C ILE A 49 2.39 -1.84 11.59
N ASP A 50 3.37 -1.80 12.50
CA ASP A 50 3.97 -0.56 13.00
C ASP A 50 4.72 0.23 11.91
N GLN A 51 5.02 -0.39 10.76
CA GLN A 51 5.60 0.31 9.60
C GLN A 51 4.58 1.14 8.83
N PHE A 52 3.30 1.06 9.16
CA PHE A 52 2.24 1.79 8.47
C PHE A 52 1.67 2.91 9.33
N ALA A 53 1.17 3.94 8.67
CA ALA A 53 0.40 5.02 9.26
C ALA A 53 -1.00 5.01 8.64
N THR A 54 -2.02 5.18 9.48
CA THR A 54 -3.42 5.33 9.07
C THR A 54 -3.82 6.79 9.02
N GLY A 55 -4.89 7.09 8.29
CA GLY A 55 -5.53 8.40 8.29
C GLY A 55 -6.93 8.32 7.70
N CYS A 56 -7.83 9.17 8.16
CA CYS A 56 -9.19 9.27 7.61
C CYS A 56 -9.71 10.70 7.65
N ASP A 57 -10.89 10.91 7.06
CA ASP A 57 -11.54 12.22 7.06
C ASP A 57 -11.80 12.80 8.46
N ALA A 58 -11.80 11.99 9.52
CA ALA A 58 -11.99 12.45 10.89
C ALA A 58 -10.92 13.48 11.31
N ASP A 59 -9.71 13.38 10.75
CA ASP A 59 -8.60 14.30 11.00
C ASP A 59 -8.90 15.73 10.52
N ILE A 60 -9.78 15.87 9.53
CA ILE A 60 -10.20 17.15 8.96
C ILE A 60 -11.65 17.52 9.29
N GLY A 61 -12.32 16.73 10.14
CA GLY A 61 -13.69 16.99 10.60
C GLY A 61 -14.79 16.13 9.97
N GLY A 62 -14.42 15.08 9.26
CA GLY A 62 -15.29 13.96 8.89
C GLY A 62 -15.68 13.08 10.08
N THR A 63 -16.38 11.98 9.80
CA THR A 63 -16.92 11.07 10.84
C THR A 63 -16.61 9.60 10.56
N SER A 64 -15.74 9.30 9.59
CA SER A 64 -15.29 7.94 9.28
C SER A 64 -14.34 7.42 10.36
N SER A 65 -14.22 6.10 10.48
CA SER A 65 -13.23 5.45 11.33
C SER A 65 -12.18 4.70 10.52
N VAL A 66 -11.00 4.47 11.12
CA VAL A 66 -9.89 3.78 10.49
C VAL A 66 -9.08 2.96 11.50
N HIS A 67 -8.88 1.68 11.20
CA HIS A 67 -8.09 0.76 12.00
C HIS A 67 -7.20 -0.07 11.08
N LEU A 68 -5.94 -0.25 11.49
CA LEU A 68 -5.01 -1.19 10.89
C LEU A 68 -4.35 -1.98 12.03
N GLU A 69 -4.63 -3.27 12.10
CA GLU A 69 -4.20 -4.14 13.19
C GLU A 69 -3.74 -5.50 12.69
N LEU A 70 -3.04 -6.25 13.53
CA LEU A 70 -2.69 -7.64 13.25
C LEU A 70 -3.89 -8.54 13.60
N ASP A 71 -4.42 -9.26 12.62
CA ASP A 71 -5.47 -10.26 12.80
C ASP A 71 -4.87 -11.66 12.81
N THR A 72 -5.06 -12.37 13.91
CA THR A 72 -4.61 -13.75 14.10
C THR A 72 -5.78 -14.75 14.05
N SER A 73 -6.97 -14.32 13.60
CA SER A 73 -8.14 -15.18 13.51
C SER A 73 -7.94 -16.30 12.48
N PRO A 74 -7.97 -17.60 12.88
CA PRO A 74 -7.80 -18.70 11.95
C PRO A 74 -8.89 -18.76 10.87
N GLU A 75 -10.11 -18.29 11.17
CA GLU A 75 -11.22 -18.29 10.22
C GLU A 75 -11.00 -17.30 9.08
N ARG A 76 -10.55 -16.08 9.39
CA ARG A 76 -10.26 -15.04 8.37
C ARG A 76 -8.96 -15.31 7.64
N ASN A 77 -7.98 -15.91 8.32
CA ASN A 77 -6.68 -16.27 7.74
C ASN A 77 -6.70 -17.64 7.05
N LYS A 78 -7.87 -18.29 6.93
CA LYS A 78 -7.98 -19.54 6.16
C LYS A 78 -7.72 -19.25 4.68
N GLY A 79 -6.52 -19.61 4.21
CA GLY A 79 -6.08 -19.38 2.85
C GLY A 79 -5.15 -18.17 2.67
N SER A 80 -4.75 -17.47 3.73
CA SER A 80 -3.53 -16.63 3.67
C SER A 80 -2.29 -17.54 3.67
N GLU A 81 -1.15 -17.01 3.20
CA GLU A 81 0.14 -17.72 3.26
C GLU A 81 0.70 -17.76 4.71
N SER A 82 0.08 -16.99 5.62
CA SER A 82 0.53 -16.79 7.01
C SER A 82 -0.60 -16.97 8.03
N PRO A 83 -0.30 -17.36 9.28
CA PRO A 83 -1.30 -17.50 10.36
C PRO A 83 -1.79 -16.15 10.92
N ALA A 84 -1.08 -15.06 10.63
CA ALA A 84 -1.43 -13.70 11.03
C ALA A 84 -1.34 -12.79 9.81
N THR A 85 -2.27 -11.85 9.67
CA THR A 85 -2.35 -10.93 8.53
C THR A 85 -2.73 -9.52 9.00
N GLY A 86 -2.52 -8.52 8.16
CA GLY A 86 -2.99 -7.17 8.41
C GLY A 86 -4.48 -7.08 8.16
N ARG A 87 -5.20 -6.41 9.06
CA ARG A 87 -6.63 -6.14 8.91
C ARG A 87 -6.86 -4.65 8.91
N PHE A 88 -7.27 -4.15 7.76
CA PHE A 88 -7.66 -2.77 7.55
C PHE A 88 -9.19 -2.66 7.55
N TRP A 89 -9.75 -2.01 8.57
CA TRP A 89 -11.20 -1.99 8.76
C TRP A 89 -11.70 -0.70 9.41
N GLY A 90 -13.00 -0.46 9.29
CA GLY A 90 -13.67 0.68 9.88
C GLY A 90 -15.04 0.92 9.26
N GLU A 91 -15.54 2.13 9.44
CA GLU A 91 -16.80 2.59 8.89
C GLU A 91 -16.57 3.85 8.05
N MET A 92 -16.93 3.77 6.78
CA MET A 92 -16.91 4.91 5.86
C MET A 92 -18.19 5.72 6.03
N ARG A 93 -18.05 6.99 6.41
CA ARG A 93 -19.16 7.93 6.56
C ARG A 93 -18.94 9.16 5.71
N LEU A 94 -20.02 9.72 5.19
CA LEU A 94 -19.97 10.92 4.35
C LEU A 94 -20.26 12.19 5.14
N GLN A 95 -20.82 12.03 6.34
CA GLN A 95 -21.12 13.13 7.23
C GLN A 95 -19.84 13.78 7.74
N VAL A 96 -19.92 15.10 7.85
CA VAL A 96 -18.90 15.96 8.45
C VAL A 96 -19.52 16.67 9.63
N LYS A 97 -18.69 17.18 10.54
CA LYS A 97 -19.16 17.99 11.68
C LYS A 97 -20.08 19.12 11.17
N PRO A 98 -21.18 19.43 11.86
CA PRO A 98 -22.16 20.44 11.42
C PRO A 98 -21.52 21.78 11.01
N GLU A 99 -20.50 22.21 11.73
CA GLU A 99 -19.75 23.46 11.50
C GLU A 99 -18.95 23.48 10.18
N LEU A 100 -18.68 22.31 9.59
CA LEU A 100 -17.86 22.13 8.40
C LEU A 100 -18.67 21.67 7.19
N GLN A 101 -19.99 21.57 7.31
CA GLN A 101 -20.89 21.25 6.20
C GLN A 101 -20.74 22.27 5.07
N GLY A 102 -20.60 21.78 3.83
CA GLY A 102 -20.38 22.61 2.65
C GLY A 102 -18.95 23.15 2.48
N ARG A 103 -18.06 22.95 3.47
CA ARG A 103 -16.65 23.38 3.41
C ARG A 103 -15.70 22.23 3.11
N ILE A 104 -15.98 21.05 3.65
CA ILE A 104 -15.20 19.84 3.43
C ILE A 104 -16.11 18.71 2.96
N ARG A 105 -15.51 17.73 2.29
CA ARG A 105 -16.18 16.51 1.88
C ARG A 105 -15.62 15.34 2.69
N GLY A 106 -16.49 14.65 3.41
CA GLY A 106 -16.15 13.38 4.06
C GLY A 106 -16.10 12.23 3.06
N GLY A 107 -15.73 11.05 3.53
CA GLY A 107 -15.67 9.82 2.75
C GLY A 107 -14.26 9.41 2.34
N TYR A 108 -13.29 9.49 3.26
CA TYR A 108 -11.91 9.02 3.05
C TYR A 108 -11.39 8.23 4.25
N ALA A 109 -10.72 7.11 3.98
CA ALA A 109 -9.93 6.37 4.95
C ALA A 109 -8.79 5.64 4.23
N GLY A 110 -7.63 5.50 4.86
CA GLY A 110 -6.52 4.80 4.23
C GLY A 110 -5.38 4.52 5.19
N PHE A 111 -4.43 3.75 4.68
CA PHE A 111 -3.12 3.59 5.31
C PHE A 111 -2.03 3.68 4.25
N ARG A 112 -0.81 4.01 4.70
CA ARG A 112 0.39 4.01 3.88
C ARG A 112 1.60 3.55 4.68
N SER A 113 2.57 2.93 4.03
CA SER A 113 3.85 2.66 4.66
C SER A 113 4.54 3.98 5.02
N LYS A 114 5.21 3.98 6.17
CA LYS A 114 5.98 5.12 6.64
C LYS A 114 7.24 5.27 5.76
N PRO A 115 7.60 6.51 5.40
CA PRO A 115 8.93 6.82 4.88
C PRO A 115 10.02 6.10 5.67
N ARG A 116 11.04 5.59 4.98
CA ARG A 116 12.16 4.86 5.58
C ARG A 116 13.46 5.66 5.49
N PRO A 117 13.57 6.83 6.15
CA PRO A 117 14.76 7.65 6.08
C PRO A 117 15.95 6.96 6.78
N THR A 118 17.15 7.22 6.26
CA THR A 118 18.45 6.73 6.72
C THR A 118 19.45 7.90 6.76
N LEU A 119 20.68 7.69 7.25
CA LEU A 119 21.70 8.76 7.28
C LEU A 119 22.17 9.19 5.88
N PHE A 120 21.91 8.38 4.85
CA PHE A 120 22.38 8.57 3.48
C PHE A 120 21.25 8.82 2.48
N GLY A 121 20.08 9.22 2.96
CA GLY A 121 18.88 9.41 2.16
C GLY A 121 17.75 8.48 2.56
N GLU A 122 16.75 8.31 1.71
CA GLU A 122 15.59 7.46 1.99
C GLU A 122 15.71 6.08 1.34
N MET A 123 15.30 5.05 2.07
CA MET A 123 15.25 3.69 1.55
C MET A 123 14.03 3.53 0.65
N VAL A 124 14.30 3.35 -0.64
CA VAL A 124 13.32 3.11 -1.70
C VAL A 124 13.49 1.69 -2.25
N ASP A 125 12.44 1.17 -2.86
CA ASP A 125 12.43 -0.13 -3.53
C ASP A 125 12.51 0.07 -5.06
N ASP A 126 13.35 -0.71 -5.73
CA ASP A 126 13.49 -0.74 -7.18
C ASP A 126 12.67 -1.91 -7.75
N VAL A 127 11.60 -1.59 -8.47
CA VAL A 127 10.70 -2.53 -9.16
C VAL A 127 10.77 -2.36 -10.68
N SER A 128 11.81 -1.72 -11.20
CA SER A 128 11.99 -1.46 -12.65
C SER A 128 12.03 -2.75 -13.49
N ASN A 129 12.43 -3.88 -12.88
CA ASN A 129 12.51 -5.20 -13.50
C ASN A 129 11.29 -6.10 -13.21
N HIS A 130 10.21 -5.51 -12.70
CA HIS A 130 8.95 -6.20 -12.42
C HIS A 130 7.80 -5.54 -13.17
N GLN A 131 6.92 -6.35 -13.75
CA GLN A 131 5.79 -5.86 -14.54
C GLN A 131 4.55 -5.55 -13.68
N PHE A 132 4.33 -6.31 -12.60
CA PHE A 132 3.11 -6.24 -11.81
C PHE A 132 3.38 -5.94 -10.34
N LEU A 133 2.50 -5.13 -9.75
CA LEU A 133 2.27 -5.11 -8.32
C LEU A 133 1.28 -6.23 -7.98
N ALA A 134 1.69 -7.17 -7.13
CA ALA A 134 0.86 -8.26 -6.64
C ALA A 134 0.45 -8.02 -5.18
N LEU A 135 -0.85 -8.03 -4.90
CA LEU A 135 -1.40 -7.89 -3.56
C LEU A 135 -2.18 -9.14 -3.19
N ARG A 136 -1.81 -9.80 -2.09
CA ARG A 136 -2.58 -10.91 -1.51
C ARG A 136 -3.60 -10.35 -0.53
N LEU A 137 -4.87 -10.34 -0.92
CA LEU A 137 -5.94 -9.63 -0.23
C LEU A 137 -7.15 -10.50 0.06
N ARG A 138 -7.95 -10.10 1.05
CA ARG A 138 -9.25 -10.70 1.39
C ARG A 138 -10.29 -9.61 1.57
N LEU A 139 -11.27 -9.54 0.67
CA LEU A 139 -12.35 -8.58 0.78
C LEU A 139 -13.42 -9.02 1.80
N GLY A 140 -13.81 -8.12 2.69
CA GLY A 140 -14.97 -8.22 3.56
C GLY A 140 -15.75 -6.90 3.64
N GLY A 141 -16.58 -6.75 4.66
CA GLY A 141 -17.41 -5.56 4.87
C GLY A 141 -18.67 -5.55 3.99
N ASP A 142 -19.28 -4.37 3.85
CA ASP A 142 -20.48 -4.16 3.03
C ASP A 142 -20.15 -4.33 1.53
N PRO A 143 -20.90 -5.15 0.77
CA PRO A 143 -20.72 -5.32 -0.68
C PRO A 143 -20.67 -4.01 -1.48
N ARG A 144 -21.32 -2.93 -1.01
CA ARG A 144 -21.28 -1.60 -1.63
C ARG A 144 -19.89 -0.99 -1.63
N MET A 145 -19.05 -1.34 -0.64
CA MET A 145 -17.68 -0.82 -0.49
C MET A 145 -16.68 -1.46 -1.44
N ARG A 146 -17.02 -2.59 -2.07
CA ARG A 146 -16.12 -3.39 -2.94
C ARG A 146 -15.36 -2.55 -3.96
N ASN A 147 -16.04 -1.58 -4.55
CA ASN A 147 -15.54 -0.78 -5.65
C ASN A 147 -14.89 0.54 -5.17
N SER A 148 -14.68 0.71 -3.87
CA SER A 148 -14.17 1.97 -3.31
C SER A 148 -12.68 1.94 -2.95
N TYR A 149 -12.00 0.79 -3.11
CA TYR A 149 -10.60 0.62 -2.75
C TYR A 149 -9.64 1.03 -3.88
N PHE A 150 -8.57 1.72 -3.52
CA PHE A 150 -7.49 2.15 -4.41
C PHE A 150 -6.15 1.80 -3.77
N VAL A 151 -5.23 1.27 -4.56
CA VAL A 151 -3.82 1.16 -4.20
C VAL A 151 -3.09 2.41 -4.65
N ASN A 152 -2.19 2.89 -3.80
CA ASN A 152 -1.46 4.13 -3.98
C ASN A 152 0.04 3.85 -3.86
N LEU A 153 0.81 4.29 -4.85
CA LEU A 153 2.28 4.26 -4.83
C LEU A 153 2.80 5.69 -4.84
N GLN A 154 3.78 5.98 -3.99
CA GLN A 154 4.52 7.24 -4.03
C GLN A 154 5.94 6.94 -4.49
N THR A 155 6.43 7.68 -5.47
CA THR A 155 7.82 7.63 -5.91
C THR A 155 8.64 8.73 -5.24
N ASP A 156 9.96 8.56 -5.18
CA ASP A 156 10.89 9.60 -4.72
C ASP A 156 11.20 10.60 -5.85
N GLY A 157 10.15 11.27 -6.31
CA GLY A 157 10.20 12.30 -7.36
C GLY A 157 10.27 13.73 -6.80
N PRO A 158 10.37 14.74 -7.67
CA PRO A 158 10.49 16.15 -7.26
C PRO A 158 9.22 16.70 -6.59
N ILE A 159 8.06 16.13 -6.89
CA ILE A 159 6.76 16.55 -6.37
C ILE A 159 6.29 15.52 -5.34
N THR A 160 6.34 15.88 -4.06
CA THR A 160 6.02 14.95 -2.98
C THR A 160 4.52 14.66 -2.85
N THR A 161 3.66 15.45 -3.49
CA THR A 161 2.21 15.25 -3.51
C THR A 161 1.74 14.34 -4.63
N ASP A 162 2.65 13.93 -5.51
CA ASP A 162 2.35 13.01 -6.59
C ASP A 162 2.08 11.60 -6.02
N LEU A 163 1.00 11.02 -6.50
CA LEU A 163 0.53 9.72 -6.10
C LEU A 163 0.05 8.96 -7.33
N TRP A 164 0.62 7.78 -7.53
CA TRP A 164 0.21 6.85 -8.54
C TRP A 164 -0.91 6.00 -7.98
N GLN A 165 -2.10 6.09 -8.58
CA GLN A 165 -3.30 5.44 -8.06
C GLN A 165 -3.83 4.42 -9.05
N HIS A 166 -4.28 3.29 -8.54
CA HIS A 166 -5.04 2.31 -9.30
C HIS A 166 -6.19 1.75 -8.46
N ARG A 167 -7.36 1.54 -9.06
CA ARG A 167 -8.51 0.96 -8.37
C ARG A 167 -8.32 -0.54 -8.17
N LEU A 168 -8.64 -1.06 -6.98
CA LEU A 168 -8.62 -2.50 -6.75
C LEU A 168 -9.89 -3.14 -7.30
N TYR A 169 -9.71 -4.15 -8.15
CA TYR A 169 -10.78 -4.98 -8.66
C TYR A 169 -10.66 -6.39 -8.07
N PHE A 170 -11.63 -6.75 -7.23
CA PHE A 170 -11.73 -8.07 -6.66
C PHE A 170 -12.51 -8.97 -7.62
N GLN A 171 -12.04 -10.21 -7.81
CA GLN A 171 -12.76 -11.23 -8.58
C GLN A 171 -13.62 -12.09 -7.67
N ARG A 172 -13.20 -12.29 -6.41
CA ARG A 172 -13.96 -13.09 -5.44
C ARG A 172 -15.00 -12.26 -4.71
N ASN A 173 -16.10 -12.89 -4.32
CA ASN A 173 -17.15 -12.29 -3.48
C ASN A 173 -17.58 -13.19 -2.31
N ASP A 174 -16.83 -14.26 -2.06
CA ASP A 174 -17.10 -15.27 -1.04
C ASP A 174 -16.29 -15.07 0.25
N GLY A 175 -15.55 -13.95 0.35
CA GLY A 175 -14.70 -13.63 1.48
C GLY A 175 -13.39 -14.42 1.55
N GLY A 176 -13.05 -15.16 0.49
CA GLY A 176 -11.76 -15.86 0.35
C GLY A 176 -10.61 -14.94 -0.04
N TRP A 177 -9.39 -15.41 0.18
CA TRP A 177 -8.17 -14.73 -0.25
C TRP A 177 -7.98 -14.84 -1.77
N GLU A 178 -7.52 -13.75 -2.40
CA GLU A 178 -7.13 -13.69 -3.80
C GLU A 178 -5.85 -12.88 -3.99
N ASP A 179 -5.11 -13.18 -5.06
CA ASP A 179 -4.03 -12.34 -5.53
C ASP A 179 -4.57 -11.38 -6.59
N VAL A 180 -4.35 -10.09 -6.37
CA VAL A 180 -4.66 -9.01 -7.32
C VAL A 180 -3.36 -8.57 -7.96
N PHE A 181 -3.26 -8.73 -9.29
CA PHE A 181 -2.10 -8.33 -10.08
C PHE A 181 -2.43 -7.07 -10.88
N ILE A 182 -1.61 -6.03 -10.74
CA ILE A 182 -1.82 -4.73 -11.35
C ILE A 182 -0.56 -4.37 -12.13
N PRO A 183 -0.63 -4.24 -13.47
CA PRO A 183 0.49 -3.72 -14.25
C PRO A 183 0.89 -2.34 -13.73
N PHE A 184 2.20 -2.09 -13.53
CA PHE A 184 2.65 -0.77 -13.09
C PHE A 184 2.27 0.35 -14.08
N GLU A 185 2.18 0.04 -15.37
CA GLU A 185 1.74 0.96 -16.43
C GLU A 185 0.27 1.38 -16.32
N ASN A 186 -0.57 0.64 -15.59
CA ASN A 186 -1.98 0.99 -15.42
C ASN A 186 -2.20 2.02 -14.32
N PHE A 187 -1.19 2.32 -13.50
CA PHE A 187 -1.30 3.34 -12.47
C PHE A 187 -1.38 4.74 -13.09
N ILE A 188 -2.28 5.54 -12.56
CA ILE A 188 -2.53 6.90 -13.04
C ILE A 188 -1.94 7.90 -12.07
N LEU A 189 -1.20 8.87 -12.59
CA LEU A 189 -0.63 9.95 -11.79
C LEU A 189 -1.72 10.93 -11.37
N THR A 190 -1.78 11.16 -10.07
CA THR A 190 -2.66 12.14 -9.42
C THR A 190 -1.85 13.06 -8.53
N ASN A 191 -2.36 14.27 -8.32
CA ASN A 191 -1.78 15.24 -7.41
C ASN A 191 -2.90 15.80 -6.53
N THR A 192 -2.77 15.68 -5.21
CA THR A 192 -3.79 16.16 -4.26
C THR A 192 -5.20 15.60 -4.55
N GLY A 193 -5.27 14.38 -5.10
CA GLY A 193 -6.53 13.72 -5.46
C GLY A 193 -7.12 14.13 -6.82
N GLU A 194 -6.45 15.01 -7.57
CA GLU A 194 -6.84 15.39 -8.93
C GLU A 194 -5.98 14.68 -9.97
N LEU A 195 -6.58 14.34 -11.11
CA LEU A 195 -5.88 13.73 -12.23
C LEU A 195 -4.88 14.73 -12.84
N VAL A 196 -3.62 14.34 -12.97
CA VAL A 196 -2.63 15.16 -13.67
C VAL A 196 -2.88 15.07 -15.18
N GLN A 197 -3.00 16.21 -15.86
CA GLN A 197 -3.31 16.25 -17.30
C GLN A 197 -2.21 15.61 -18.16
N HIS A 198 -0.95 15.82 -17.79
CA HIS A 198 0.21 15.29 -18.49
C HIS A 198 0.74 14.08 -17.73
N GLN A 199 0.35 12.88 -18.18
CA GLN A 199 0.85 11.64 -17.61
C GLN A 199 2.31 11.43 -18.03
N ILE A 200 3.16 11.15 -17.05
CA ILE A 200 4.54 10.72 -17.25
C ILE A 200 4.64 9.22 -16.93
N GLU A 201 5.80 8.62 -17.12
CA GLU A 201 6.04 7.25 -16.65
C GLU A 201 6.39 7.23 -15.16
N MET A 202 5.94 6.20 -14.44
CA MET A 202 6.29 5.99 -13.05
C MET A 202 7.79 5.68 -12.90
N MET A 203 8.47 6.39 -12.00
CA MET A 203 9.85 6.09 -11.60
C MET A 203 9.92 4.82 -10.75
N ARG A 204 9.82 3.66 -11.41
CA ARG A 204 9.76 2.33 -10.79
C ARG A 204 11.02 1.96 -10.02
N GLU A 205 12.14 2.59 -10.31
CA GLU A 205 13.41 2.43 -9.60
C GLU A 205 13.42 3.06 -8.19
N ARG A 206 12.43 3.91 -7.85
CA ARG A 206 12.39 4.64 -6.59
C ARG A 206 10.99 4.65 -5.95
N ILE A 207 10.40 3.48 -5.74
CA ILE A 207 9.17 3.35 -4.95
C ILE A 207 9.47 3.68 -3.49
N ARG A 208 8.82 4.71 -2.97
CA ARG A 208 9.03 5.25 -1.63
C ARG A 208 8.03 4.68 -0.63
N THR A 209 6.74 4.74 -0.97
CA THR A 209 5.67 4.24 -0.09
C THR A 209 4.59 3.52 -0.89
N VAL A 210 3.89 2.60 -0.21
CA VAL A 210 2.73 1.88 -0.71
C VAL A 210 1.60 2.03 0.29
N GLY A 211 0.38 2.27 -0.19
CA GLY A 211 -0.79 2.39 0.66
C GLY A 211 -2.05 1.91 -0.04
N ILE A 212 -3.11 1.72 0.76
CA ILE A 212 -4.46 1.46 0.25
C ILE A 212 -5.39 2.49 0.89
N SER A 213 -6.26 3.07 0.07
CA SER A 213 -7.28 4.03 0.50
C SER A 213 -8.66 3.63 0.01
N LEU A 214 -9.69 4.02 0.76
CA LEU A 214 -11.07 4.03 0.31
C LEU A 214 -11.52 5.46 -0.01
N LEU A 215 -12.19 5.59 -1.15
CA LEU A 215 -12.78 6.84 -1.61
C LEU A 215 -14.30 6.66 -1.74
N GLY A 216 -15.03 7.14 -0.73
CA GLY A 216 -16.49 7.15 -0.69
C GLY A 216 -17.11 8.51 -1.03
N GLY A 217 -16.36 9.59 -0.81
CA GLY A 217 -16.86 10.97 -0.96
C GLY A 217 -17.46 11.23 -2.34
N ASN A 218 -16.65 11.05 -3.39
CA ASN A 218 -17.04 11.32 -4.78
C ASN A 218 -18.15 10.40 -5.31
N SER A 219 -18.18 9.15 -4.84
CA SER A 219 -19.11 8.11 -5.27
C SER A 219 -20.40 8.05 -4.44
N GLY A 220 -20.49 8.78 -3.33
CA GLY A 220 -21.64 8.73 -2.42
C GLY A 220 -21.77 7.38 -1.69
N VAL A 221 -20.66 6.65 -1.55
CA VAL A 221 -20.66 5.31 -0.95
C VAL A 221 -20.22 5.38 0.51
N SER A 222 -21.04 4.83 1.39
CA SER A 222 -20.80 4.67 2.82
C SER A 222 -21.11 3.26 3.28
N GLY A 223 -20.47 2.80 4.34
CA GLY A 223 -20.68 1.45 4.89
C GLY A 223 -19.47 0.94 5.67
N SER A 224 -19.63 -0.21 6.31
CA SER A 224 -18.51 -0.91 6.95
C SER A 224 -17.57 -1.48 5.89
N TYR A 225 -16.26 -1.35 6.12
CA TYR A 225 -15.24 -1.91 5.26
C TYR A 225 -14.30 -2.79 6.08
N ASP A 226 -13.84 -3.87 5.46
CA ASP A 226 -12.90 -4.83 6.05
C ASP A 226 -12.07 -5.41 4.90
N LEU A 227 -10.76 -5.24 4.99
CA LEU A 227 -9.80 -5.75 4.03
C LEU A 227 -8.69 -6.46 4.79
N GLY A 228 -8.53 -7.76 4.52
CA GLY A 228 -7.35 -8.52 4.93
C GLY A 228 -6.21 -8.30 3.94
N ILE A 229 -4.98 -8.14 4.44
CA ILE A 229 -3.76 -7.94 3.67
C ILE A 229 -2.68 -8.88 4.20
N ASP A 230 -2.15 -9.75 3.35
CA ASP A 230 -1.08 -10.67 3.73
C ASP A 230 0.29 -10.12 3.26
N SER A 231 0.40 -9.83 1.96
CA SER A 231 1.64 -9.34 1.37
C SER A 231 1.42 -8.41 0.17
N ILE A 232 2.43 -7.59 -0.08
CA ILE A 232 2.58 -6.72 -1.25
C ILE A 232 3.92 -7.07 -1.90
N ARG A 233 3.88 -7.48 -3.16
CA ARG A 233 5.03 -7.97 -3.92
C ARG A 233 5.13 -7.27 -5.28
N ALA A 234 6.32 -7.22 -5.84
CA ALA A 234 6.54 -6.95 -7.26
C ALA A 234 6.93 -8.25 -7.95
N VAL A 235 6.27 -8.57 -9.07
CA VAL A 235 6.37 -9.86 -9.75
C VAL A 235 6.36 -9.68 -11.28
N ASN A 236 6.76 -10.72 -12.00
CA ASN A 236 6.67 -10.79 -13.45
C ASN A 236 5.64 -11.83 -13.90
N GLU A 237 5.32 -11.88 -15.20
CA GLU A 237 4.32 -12.81 -15.76
C GLU A 237 4.64 -14.28 -15.42
N GLU A 238 5.92 -14.66 -15.40
CA GLU A 238 6.39 -15.99 -15.02
C GLU A 238 6.03 -16.42 -13.58
N ASP A 239 5.80 -15.44 -12.69
CA ASP A 239 5.45 -15.68 -11.28
C ASP A 239 3.93 -15.73 -11.05
N VAL A 240 3.15 -15.34 -12.06
CA VAL A 240 1.70 -15.22 -11.99
C VAL A 240 1.05 -16.56 -12.33
N THR A 241 0.59 -17.28 -11.30
CA THR A 241 -0.06 -18.59 -11.48
C THR A 241 -1.42 -18.54 -12.19
N ARG A 242 -2.03 -17.35 -12.34
CA ARG A 242 -3.25 -17.11 -13.13
C ARG A 242 -3.18 -15.75 -13.83
N PRO A 243 -3.24 -15.67 -15.17
CA PRO A 243 -3.11 -14.41 -15.88
C PRO A 243 -4.20 -13.41 -15.41
N PRO A 244 -3.88 -12.12 -15.25
CA PRO A 244 -4.87 -11.11 -14.93
C PRO A 244 -5.95 -11.12 -16.03
N GLY A 245 -7.22 -11.14 -15.62
CA GLY A 245 -8.34 -11.10 -16.55
C GLY A 245 -8.22 -9.87 -17.45
N LYS A 246 -8.29 -10.09 -18.77
CA LYS A 246 -8.32 -9.02 -19.77
C LYS A 246 -9.49 -8.07 -19.55
#